data_AF-A0A1G0BJC3-F1
#
_entry.id   AF-A0A1G0BJC3-F1
#
_cell.length_a   1.000
_cell.length_b   1.000
_cell.length_c   1.000
_cell.angle_alpha   90.00
_cell.angle_beta   90.00
_cell.angle_gamma   90.00
#
_symmetry.space_group_name_H-M   'P 1'
#
loop_
_entity.id
_entity.type
_entity.pdbx_description
1 polymer ?
#
loop_
_entity_poly.entity_id
_entity_poly.type
_entity_poly.pdbx_seq_one_letter_code
_entity_poly.pdbx_strand_id
1 'polypeptide(L)'
;MNYTIDSNNLLIELRHTEHAIDAAETLIQTLKAKQASITKILDEITRPPKRSIREILEEAKAHANQSHATTEKVKIGFEIHGEFVECTSCLDIHRKFLKRMWKDFPNQREAMASAVKRVGNNRQYISKERENLFKWKDAWWVRKHSRELSDGWYFDINVTPERIKRILPIIVSTIGLKWDADVVITWS
;
A
#
# COMPACT_ATOMS: atom_id res chain seq x y z
N MET A 1 -42.31 60.21 24.06
CA MET A 1 -42.56 58.96 24.81
C MET A 1 -41.26 58.61 25.51
N ASN A 2 -41.15 58.97 26.79
CA ASN A 2 -39.93 58.77 27.57
C ASN A 2 -39.97 57.37 28.17
N TYR A 3 -39.06 56.50 27.73
CA TYR A 3 -38.79 55.24 28.41
C TYR A 3 -38.19 55.57 29.77
N THR A 4 -38.98 55.44 30.84
CA THR A 4 -38.45 55.45 32.20
C THR A 4 -37.77 54.10 32.38
N ILE A 5 -36.47 54.07 32.14
CA ILE A 5 -35.67 52.87 32.39
C ILE A 5 -35.70 52.64 33.90
N ASP A 6 -36.31 51.53 34.30
CA ASP A 6 -36.40 51.14 35.71
C ASP A 6 -35.00 50.74 36.20
N SER A 7 -34.37 51.63 36.98
CA SER A 7 -33.04 51.43 37.54
C SER A 7 -32.90 50.10 38.30
N ASN A 8 -33.99 49.57 38.87
CA ASN A 8 -33.95 48.29 39.56
C ASN A 8 -33.79 47.11 38.58
N ASN A 9 -34.40 47.18 37.40
CA ASN A 9 -34.23 46.16 36.37
C ASN A 9 -32.80 46.15 35.81
N LEU A 10 -32.21 47.33 35.59
CA LEU A 10 -30.80 47.43 35.16
C LEU A 10 -29.83 46.86 36.20
N LEU A 11 -30.08 47.09 37.50
CA LEU A 11 -29.24 46.53 38.57
C LEU A 11 -29.33 45.01 38.64
N ILE A 12 -30.52 44.42 38.40
CA ILE A 12 -30.70 42.96 38.34
C ILE A 12 -29.98 42.39 37.12
N GLU A 13 -30.10 43.02 35.96
CA GLU A 13 -29.45 42.59 34.72
C GLU A 13 -27.92 42.70 34.81
N LEU A 14 -27.41 43.76 35.42
CA LEU A 14 -25.97 43.93 35.70
C LEU A 14 -25.47 42.79 36.59
N ARG A 15 -26.16 42.50 37.69
CA ARG A 15 -25.79 41.41 38.61
C ARG A 15 -25.80 40.04 37.94
N HIS A 16 -26.77 39.78 37.06
CA HIS A 16 -26.80 38.53 36.28
C HIS A 16 -25.63 38.45 35.29
N THR A 17 -25.28 39.58 34.67
CA THR A 17 -24.17 39.66 33.72
C THR A 17 -22.83 39.45 34.42
N GLU A 18 -22.62 40.09 35.57
CA GLU A 18 -21.43 39.89 36.41
C GLU A 18 -21.28 38.42 36.84
N HIS A 19 -22.37 37.80 37.31
CA HIS A 19 -22.34 36.38 37.68
C HIS A 19 -22.05 35.45 36.49
N ALA A 20 -22.56 35.78 35.29
CA ALA A 20 -22.26 35.02 34.08
C ALA A 20 -20.79 35.17 33.65
N ILE A 21 -20.20 36.36 33.83
CA ILE A 21 -18.78 36.61 33.60
C ILE A 21 -17.93 35.77 34.56
N ASP A 22 -18.22 35.80 35.86
CA ASP A 22 -17.50 35.00 36.87
C ASP A 22 -17.55 33.50 36.58
N ALA A 23 -18.72 33.00 36.16
CA ALA A 23 -18.89 31.61 35.77
C ALA A 23 -18.08 31.25 34.51
N ALA A 24 -18.06 32.13 33.51
CA ALA A 24 -17.26 31.96 32.30
C ALA A 24 -15.75 31.97 32.60
N GLU A 25 -15.29 32.87 33.48
CA GLU A 25 -13.90 32.92 33.92
C GLU A 25 -13.49 31.62 34.64
N THR A 26 -14.34 31.12 35.52
CA THR A 26 -14.12 29.83 36.21
C THR A 26 -14.00 28.66 35.22
N LEU A 27 -14.85 28.64 34.19
CA LEU A 27 -14.80 27.63 33.14
C LEU A 27 -13.49 27.73 32.34
N ILE A 28 -13.08 28.94 31.95
CA ILE A 28 -11.83 29.17 31.22
C ILE A 28 -10.63 28.72 32.04
N GLN A 29 -10.59 29.01 33.34
CA GLN A 29 -9.51 28.54 34.23
C GLN A 29 -9.46 27.01 34.28
N THR A 30 -10.62 26.37 34.38
CA THR A 30 -10.71 24.90 34.38
C THR A 30 -10.19 24.29 33.08
N LEU A 31 -10.54 24.87 31.93
CA LEU A 31 -10.08 24.41 30.62
C LEU A 31 -8.57 24.63 30.45
N LYS A 32 -8.02 25.76 30.91
CA LYS A 32 -6.58 26.02 30.90
C LYS A 32 -5.82 25.00 31.76
N ALA A 33 -6.33 24.66 32.94
CA ALA A 33 -5.73 23.63 33.78
C ALA A 33 -5.73 22.25 33.11
N LYS A 34 -6.84 21.87 32.45
CA LYS A 34 -6.93 20.63 31.66
C LYS A 34 -5.95 20.64 30.48
N GLN A 35 -5.86 21.74 29.75
CA GLN A 35 -4.92 21.90 28.64
C GLN A 35 -3.47 21.70 29.14
N ALA A 36 -3.09 22.35 30.24
CA ALA A 36 -1.76 22.20 30.82
C ALA A 36 -1.45 20.74 31.22
N SER A 37 -2.43 20.03 31.80
CA SER A 37 -2.31 18.61 32.14
C SER A 37 -2.10 17.72 30.90
N ILE A 38 -2.91 17.92 29.85
CA ILE A 38 -2.79 17.16 28.59
C ILE A 38 -1.43 17.43 27.94
N THR A 39 -0.99 18.68 27.88
CA THR A 39 0.33 19.04 27.33
C THR A 39 1.45 18.38 28.12
N LYS A 40 1.34 18.30 29.45
CA LYS A 40 2.33 17.61 30.29
C LYS A 40 2.37 16.11 29.99
N ILE A 41 1.22 15.45 29.87
CA ILE A 41 1.14 14.03 29.53
C ILE A 41 1.72 13.77 28.13
N LEU A 42 1.40 14.64 27.16
CA LEU A 42 1.96 14.55 25.82
C LEU A 42 3.47 14.73 25.85
N ASP A 43 4.01 15.69 26.60
CA ASP A 43 5.45 15.85 26.75
C ASP A 43 6.07 14.61 27.43
N GLU A 44 5.44 14.03 28.45
CA GLU A 44 5.93 12.78 29.08
C GLU A 44 5.98 11.59 28.11
N ILE A 45 4.97 11.43 27.25
CA ILE A 45 4.88 10.30 26.29
C ILE A 45 5.77 10.53 25.06
N THR A 46 5.90 11.77 24.61
CA THR A 46 6.60 12.11 23.36
C THR A 46 8.04 12.56 23.57
N ARG A 47 8.46 12.82 24.81
CA ARG A 47 9.83 13.22 25.11
C ARG A 47 10.77 12.09 24.67
N PRO A 48 11.71 12.37 23.75
CA PRO A 48 12.73 11.41 23.38
C PRO A 48 13.46 10.96 24.65
N PRO A 49 13.74 9.67 24.83
CA PRO A 49 14.48 9.21 25.98
C PRO A 49 15.81 9.97 26.03
N LYS A 50 16.15 10.54 27.20
CA LYS A 50 17.46 11.16 27.46
C LYS A 50 18.54 10.07 27.52
N ARG A 51 18.71 9.33 26.43
CA ARG A 51 19.79 8.37 26.28
C ARG A 51 20.97 9.10 25.67
N SER A 52 22.13 8.91 26.27
CA SER A 52 23.37 9.33 25.64
C SER A 52 23.54 8.59 24.31
N ILE A 53 24.18 9.22 23.33
CA ILE A 53 24.50 8.58 22.04
C ILE A 53 25.25 7.24 22.26
N ARG A 54 26.01 7.12 23.36
CA ARG A 54 26.69 5.88 23.76
C ARG A 54 25.72 4.76 24.13
N GLU A 55 24.70 5.02 24.94
CA GLU A 55 23.69 4.01 25.32
C GLU A 55 22.87 3.56 24.10
N ILE A 56 22.53 4.49 23.21
CA ILE A 56 21.85 4.18 21.94
C ILE A 56 22.73 3.28 21.06
N LEU A 57 24.05 3.53 21.02
CA LEU A 57 25.00 2.73 20.25
C LEU A 57 25.28 1.35 20.88
N GLU A 58 25.27 1.25 22.21
CA GLU A 58 25.44 -0.04 22.91
C GLU A 58 24.18 -0.90 22.83
N GLU A 59 22.99 -0.31 22.96
CA GLU A 59 21.73 -1.00 22.69
C GLU A 59 21.63 -1.40 21.22
N ALA A 60 22.02 -0.55 20.26
CA ALA A 60 22.05 -0.93 18.84
C ALA A 60 23.00 -2.11 18.57
N LYS A 61 24.13 -2.19 19.28
CA LYS A 61 25.05 -3.35 19.20
C LYS A 61 24.49 -4.60 19.88
N ALA A 62 23.82 -4.45 21.03
CA ALA A 62 23.17 -5.54 21.74
C ALA A 62 21.96 -6.09 20.97
N HIS A 63 21.15 -5.20 20.38
CA HIS A 63 20.05 -5.54 19.49
C HIS A 63 20.55 -6.12 18.17
N ALA A 64 21.68 -5.65 17.59
CA ALA A 64 22.27 -6.28 16.40
C ALA A 64 22.67 -7.75 16.67
N ASN A 65 23.16 -8.06 17.87
CA ASN A 65 23.49 -9.43 18.25
C ASN A 65 22.27 -10.31 18.59
N GLN A 66 21.13 -9.73 18.99
CA GLN A 66 19.85 -10.45 19.17
C GLN A 66 18.97 -10.52 17.92
N SER A 67 19.14 -9.61 16.95
CA SER A 67 18.34 -9.53 15.72
C SER A 67 18.74 -10.56 14.64
N HIS A 68 19.73 -11.40 14.90
CA HIS A 68 20.02 -12.57 14.06
C HIS A 68 19.06 -13.74 14.31
N ALA A 69 18.14 -13.63 15.26
CA ALA A 69 16.97 -14.47 15.35
C ALA A 69 15.73 -13.67 14.90
N THR A 70 15.19 -14.00 13.72
CA THR A 70 13.83 -13.65 13.24
C THR A 70 13.52 -12.17 12.98
N THR A 71 14.20 -11.53 12.03
CA THR A 71 13.48 -10.67 11.06
C THR A 71 13.18 -11.55 9.85
N GLU A 72 12.01 -12.17 9.81
CA GLU A 72 11.51 -12.77 8.58
C GLU A 72 11.35 -11.64 7.57
N LYS A 73 12.34 -11.50 6.66
CA LYS A 73 12.18 -10.69 5.46
C LYS A 73 10.93 -11.22 4.77
N VAL A 74 9.88 -10.39 4.68
CA VAL A 74 8.68 -10.70 3.90
C VAL A 74 9.16 -11.10 2.51
N LYS A 75 9.03 -12.38 2.19
CA LYS A 75 9.52 -12.92 0.92
C LYS A 75 8.57 -12.45 -0.18
N ILE A 76 9.11 -11.68 -1.13
CA ILE A 76 8.38 -11.28 -2.33
C ILE A 76 8.30 -12.52 -3.24
N GLY A 77 7.14 -12.79 -3.82
CA GLY A 77 6.95 -14.00 -4.61
C GLY A 77 5.50 -14.37 -4.84
N PHE A 78 5.28 -15.60 -5.26
CA PHE A 78 3.95 -16.17 -5.39
C PHE A 78 3.95 -17.63 -4.96
N GLU A 79 2.80 -18.10 -4.50
CA GLU A 79 2.55 -19.47 -4.10
C GLU A 79 1.47 -20.07 -4.98
N ILE A 80 1.68 -21.29 -5.43
CA ILE A 80 0.68 -22.08 -6.17
C ILE A 80 0.67 -23.47 -5.58
N HIS A 81 -0.50 -23.93 -5.09
CA HIS A 81 -0.66 -25.24 -4.48
C HIS A 81 0.37 -25.56 -3.36
N GLY A 82 0.73 -24.58 -2.53
CA GLY A 82 1.70 -24.77 -1.44
C GLY A 82 3.18 -24.58 -1.84
N GLU A 83 3.48 -24.42 -3.13
CA GLU A 83 4.86 -24.20 -3.61
C GLU A 83 5.13 -22.70 -3.75
N PHE A 84 5.93 -22.14 -2.83
CA PHE A 84 6.34 -20.74 -2.89
C PHE A 84 7.54 -20.52 -3.82
N VAL A 85 7.42 -19.54 -4.71
CA VAL A 85 8.46 -19.12 -5.64
C VAL A 85 8.92 -17.70 -5.31
N GLU A 86 10.12 -17.59 -4.78
CA GLU A 86 10.73 -16.31 -4.43
C GLU A 86 11.05 -15.48 -5.69
N CYS A 87 10.76 -14.19 -5.62
CA CYS A 87 10.94 -13.21 -6.69
C CYS A 87 11.58 -11.94 -6.16
N THR A 88 12.36 -11.23 -6.99
CA THR A 88 13.04 -10.00 -6.56
C THR A 88 12.26 -8.71 -6.85
N SER A 89 11.23 -8.78 -7.69
CA SER A 89 10.41 -7.62 -8.08
C SER A 89 9.08 -8.04 -8.69
N CYS A 90 8.15 -7.09 -8.86
CA CYS A 90 6.88 -7.32 -9.55
C CYS A 90 7.06 -7.82 -11.00
N LEU A 91 8.08 -7.33 -11.72
CA LEU A 91 8.39 -7.83 -13.07
C LEU A 91 8.93 -9.27 -13.03
N ASP A 92 9.68 -9.62 -11.99
CA ASP A 92 10.15 -11.00 -11.80
C ASP A 92 8.98 -11.95 -11.47
N ILE A 93 8.04 -11.52 -10.62
CA ILE A 93 6.76 -12.22 -10.40
C ILE A 93 6.07 -12.46 -11.74
N HIS A 94 5.87 -11.40 -12.53
CA HIS A 94 5.22 -11.51 -13.85
C HIS A 94 5.91 -12.56 -14.74
N ARG A 95 7.23 -12.48 -14.86
CA ARG A 95 8.03 -13.40 -15.68
C ARG A 95 7.92 -14.85 -15.20
N LYS A 96 8.20 -15.10 -13.92
CA LYS A 96 8.24 -16.46 -13.36
C LYS A 96 6.86 -17.09 -13.32
N PHE A 97 5.85 -16.30 -12.96
CA PHE A 97 4.45 -16.72 -12.96
C PHE A 97 3.99 -17.15 -14.35
N LEU A 98 4.19 -16.31 -15.37
CA LEU A 98 3.82 -16.65 -16.74
C LEU A 98 4.53 -17.91 -17.24
N LYS A 99 5.83 -18.05 -16.95
CA LYS A 99 6.58 -19.26 -17.31
C LYS A 99 6.01 -20.51 -16.64
N ARG A 100 5.62 -20.42 -15.36
CA ARG A 100 4.99 -21.55 -14.64
C ARG A 100 3.65 -21.91 -15.26
N MET A 101 2.78 -20.93 -15.52
CA MET A 101 1.49 -21.19 -16.16
C MET A 101 1.63 -21.79 -17.56
N TRP A 102 2.59 -21.32 -18.36
CA TRP A 102 2.85 -21.87 -19.69
C TRP A 102 3.38 -23.30 -19.66
N LYS A 103 4.13 -23.66 -18.61
CA LYS A 103 4.64 -25.01 -18.41
C LYS A 103 3.54 -25.96 -17.93
N ASP A 104 2.77 -25.54 -16.93
CA ASP A 104 1.84 -26.41 -16.22
C ASP A 104 0.51 -26.60 -16.96
N PHE A 105 0.09 -25.61 -17.77
CA PHE A 105 -1.18 -25.62 -18.49
C PHE A 105 -0.99 -25.45 -20.01
N PRO A 106 -0.28 -26.37 -20.69
CA PRO A 106 0.04 -26.21 -22.11
C PRO A 106 -1.20 -26.15 -23.01
N ASN A 107 -2.27 -26.86 -22.65
CA ASN A 107 -3.53 -26.90 -23.41
C ASN A 107 -4.38 -25.63 -23.29
N GLN A 108 -4.00 -24.71 -22.39
CA GLN A 108 -4.76 -23.49 -22.11
C GLN A 108 -4.02 -22.21 -22.52
N ARG A 109 -2.84 -22.32 -23.15
CA ARG A 109 -2.00 -21.19 -23.55
C ARG A 109 -2.73 -20.19 -24.44
N GLU A 110 -3.42 -20.68 -25.47
CA GLU A 110 -4.23 -19.87 -26.38
C GLU A 110 -5.36 -19.16 -25.64
N ALA A 111 -6.02 -19.84 -24.70
CA ALA A 111 -7.10 -19.28 -23.90
C ALA A 111 -6.57 -18.15 -23.00
N MET A 112 -5.48 -18.39 -22.27
CA MET A 112 -4.81 -17.40 -21.43
C MET A 112 -4.39 -16.16 -22.23
N ALA A 113 -3.72 -16.35 -23.37
CA ALA A 113 -3.28 -15.22 -24.21
C ALA A 113 -4.48 -14.41 -24.75
N SER A 114 -5.55 -15.09 -25.16
CA SER A 114 -6.78 -14.46 -25.66
C SER A 114 -7.52 -13.68 -24.57
N ALA A 115 -7.55 -14.20 -23.34
CA ALA A 115 -8.18 -13.53 -22.20
C ALA A 115 -7.43 -12.24 -21.85
N VAL A 116 -6.10 -12.29 -21.79
CA VAL A 116 -5.26 -11.14 -21.44
C VAL A 116 -5.25 -10.08 -22.54
N LYS A 117 -5.44 -10.46 -23.81
CA LYS A 117 -5.58 -9.50 -24.92
C LYS A 117 -6.67 -8.45 -24.67
N ARG A 118 -7.76 -8.81 -23.96
CA ARG A 118 -8.87 -7.90 -23.66
C ARG A 118 -8.52 -6.80 -22.64
N VAL A 119 -7.38 -6.91 -21.97
CA VAL A 119 -6.92 -5.95 -20.95
C VAL A 119 -6.39 -4.65 -21.58
N GLY A 120 -5.89 -4.73 -22.80
CA GLY A 120 -5.33 -3.59 -23.53
C GLY A 120 -6.18 -3.24 -24.75
N ASN A 121 -6.30 -1.95 -25.06
CA ASN A 121 -7.00 -1.51 -26.28
C ASN A 121 -6.22 -1.90 -27.54
N ASN A 122 -4.93 -1.54 -27.59
CA ASN A 122 -4.09 -1.67 -28.78
C ASN A 122 -2.85 -2.56 -28.56
N ARG A 123 -2.70 -3.14 -27.37
CA ARG A 123 -1.48 -3.83 -26.94
C ARG A 123 -1.82 -5.26 -26.54
N GLN A 124 -1.10 -6.22 -27.14
CA GLN A 124 -1.12 -7.60 -26.68
C GLN A 124 0.01 -7.79 -25.67
N TYR A 125 -0.26 -8.57 -24.62
CA TYR A 125 0.74 -8.85 -23.59
C TYR A 125 1.42 -10.20 -23.78
N ILE A 126 0.77 -11.12 -24.50
CA ILE A 126 1.28 -12.46 -24.79
C ILE A 126 0.89 -12.82 -26.23
N SER A 127 1.83 -13.32 -27.04
CA SER A 127 1.60 -13.67 -28.45
C SER A 127 2.64 -14.67 -28.98
N LYS A 128 2.32 -15.39 -30.07
CA LYS A 128 3.28 -16.27 -30.79
C LYS A 128 4.26 -15.50 -31.67
N GLU A 129 3.97 -14.24 -31.96
CA GLU A 129 4.84 -13.36 -32.75
C GLU A 129 5.18 -12.14 -31.91
N ARG A 130 6.46 -11.75 -31.88
CA ARG A 130 6.91 -10.62 -31.04
C ARG A 130 6.30 -9.30 -31.51
N GLU A 131 6.14 -9.17 -32.81
CA GLU A 131 5.61 -7.99 -33.51
C GLU A 131 4.17 -7.69 -33.08
N ASN A 132 3.40 -8.74 -32.77
CA ASN A 132 2.02 -8.60 -32.32
C ASN A 132 1.87 -8.02 -30.92
N LEU A 133 2.92 -8.09 -30.08
CA LEU A 133 2.96 -7.39 -28.79
C LEU A 133 2.95 -5.87 -28.97
N PHE A 134 3.57 -5.38 -30.05
CA PHE A 134 3.79 -3.94 -30.30
C PHE A 134 3.62 -3.57 -31.79
N LYS A 135 2.38 -3.61 -32.30
CA LYS A 135 2.07 -3.39 -33.73
C LYS A 135 2.64 -2.12 -34.38
N TRP A 136 2.94 -1.08 -33.59
CA TRP A 136 3.37 0.24 -34.06
C TRP A 136 4.82 0.57 -33.70
N LYS A 137 5.62 -0.44 -33.36
CA LYS A 137 7.00 -0.26 -32.91
C LYS A 137 7.96 -0.96 -33.85
N ASP A 138 9.18 -0.41 -33.95
CA ASP A 138 10.26 -0.98 -34.72
C ASP A 138 10.79 -2.30 -34.10
N ALA A 139 11.52 -3.06 -34.91
CA ALA A 139 12.04 -4.37 -34.51
C ALA A 139 13.01 -4.31 -33.32
N TRP A 140 13.78 -3.23 -33.17
CA TRP A 140 14.70 -3.08 -32.03
C TRP A 140 13.91 -2.90 -30.73
N TRP A 141 12.88 -2.05 -30.75
CA TRP A 141 11.97 -1.84 -29.61
C TRP A 141 11.27 -3.15 -29.22
N VAL A 142 10.73 -3.86 -30.21
CA VAL A 142 10.07 -5.16 -30.02
C VAL A 142 11.02 -6.14 -29.34
N ARG A 143 12.25 -6.30 -29.82
CA ARG A 143 13.26 -7.19 -29.21
C ARG A 143 13.63 -6.77 -27.80
N LYS A 144 13.81 -5.47 -27.56
CA LYS A 144 14.17 -4.92 -26.25
C LYS A 144 13.11 -5.22 -25.20
N HIS A 145 11.83 -5.09 -25.57
CA HIS A 145 10.69 -5.14 -24.65
C HIS A 145 9.84 -6.42 -24.73
N SER A 146 10.31 -7.44 -25.44
CA SER A 146 9.72 -8.78 -25.43
C SER A 146 10.68 -9.80 -24.83
N ARG A 147 10.13 -10.81 -24.17
CA ARG A 147 10.87 -11.99 -23.72
C ARG A 147 10.13 -13.25 -24.13
N GLU A 148 10.87 -14.32 -24.29
CA GLU A 148 10.31 -15.63 -24.63
C GLU A 148 9.81 -16.35 -23.36
N LEU A 149 8.66 -17.01 -23.49
CA LEU A 149 8.14 -17.98 -22.53
C LEU A 149 8.68 -19.37 -22.88
N SER A 150 7.94 -20.12 -23.69
CA SER A 150 8.28 -21.43 -24.24
C SER A 150 7.55 -21.64 -25.57
N ASP A 151 8.05 -22.56 -26.40
CA ASP A 151 7.37 -23.02 -27.62
C ASP A 151 6.96 -21.88 -28.58
N GLY A 152 7.85 -20.90 -28.76
CA GLY A 152 7.63 -19.76 -29.64
C GLY A 152 6.65 -18.71 -29.10
N TRP A 153 6.26 -18.79 -27.84
CA TRP A 153 5.46 -17.74 -27.20
C TRP A 153 6.32 -16.64 -26.60
N TYR A 154 5.83 -15.42 -26.72
CA TYR A 154 6.47 -14.21 -26.23
C TYR A 154 5.53 -13.43 -25.32
N PHE A 155 6.12 -12.72 -24.36
CA PHE A 155 5.40 -11.80 -23.49
C PHE A 155 6.11 -10.45 -23.40
N ASP A 156 5.31 -9.46 -23.05
CA ASP A 156 5.71 -8.08 -22.88
C ASP A 156 6.36 -7.86 -21.50
N ILE A 157 7.56 -7.25 -21.48
CA ILE A 157 8.25 -6.89 -20.23
C ILE A 157 8.23 -5.39 -19.94
N ASN A 158 7.68 -4.57 -20.82
CA ASN A 158 7.51 -3.13 -20.62
C ASN A 158 6.15 -2.83 -19.98
N VAL A 159 5.84 -3.52 -18.89
CA VAL A 159 4.53 -3.53 -18.25
C VAL A 159 4.66 -2.95 -16.85
N THR A 160 3.74 -2.07 -16.47
CA THR A 160 3.75 -1.46 -15.14
C THR A 160 3.24 -2.43 -14.07
N PRO A 161 3.62 -2.28 -12.79
CA PRO A 161 3.13 -3.12 -11.70
C PRO A 161 1.60 -3.19 -11.61
N GLU A 162 0.91 -2.07 -11.82
CA GLU A 162 -0.57 -1.99 -11.79
C GLU A 162 -1.17 -2.83 -12.91
N ARG A 163 -0.51 -2.84 -14.06
CA ARG A 163 -0.96 -3.65 -15.20
C ARG A 163 -0.71 -5.13 -14.95
N ILE A 164 0.43 -5.50 -14.37
CA ILE A 164 0.74 -6.88 -13.95
C ILE A 164 -0.35 -7.38 -12.99
N LYS A 165 -0.68 -6.58 -11.96
CA LYS A 165 -1.75 -6.89 -10.98
C LYS A 165 -3.13 -7.09 -11.61
N ARG A 166 -3.39 -6.57 -12.83
CA ARG A 166 -4.63 -6.85 -13.58
C ARG A 166 -4.52 -8.07 -14.49
N ILE A 167 -3.35 -8.32 -15.07
CA ILE A 167 -3.12 -9.43 -16.00
C ILE A 167 -3.16 -10.77 -15.27
N LEU A 168 -2.44 -10.90 -14.15
CA LEU A 168 -2.26 -12.19 -13.48
C LEU A 168 -3.59 -12.81 -13.00
N PRO A 169 -4.53 -12.07 -12.37
CA PRO A 169 -5.82 -12.64 -11.98
C PRO A 169 -6.66 -13.17 -13.14
N ILE A 170 -6.57 -12.54 -14.31
CA ILE A 170 -7.29 -12.98 -15.52
C ILE A 170 -6.72 -14.30 -16.03
N ILE A 171 -5.40 -14.46 -15.95
CA ILE A 171 -4.74 -15.73 -16.32
C ILE A 171 -5.22 -16.83 -15.38
N VAL A 172 -5.15 -16.59 -14.06
CA VAL A 172 -5.56 -17.52 -13.01
C VAL A 172 -7.01 -17.96 -13.18
N SER A 173 -7.94 -17.03 -13.44
CA SER A 173 -9.34 -17.36 -13.65
C SER A 173 -9.58 -18.13 -14.94
N THR A 174 -8.82 -17.84 -16.01
CA THR A 174 -8.95 -18.54 -17.29
C THR A 174 -8.59 -20.02 -17.17
N ILE A 175 -7.66 -20.35 -16.29
CA ILE A 175 -7.22 -21.73 -16.04
C ILE A 175 -8.04 -22.46 -14.97
N GLY A 176 -9.06 -21.80 -14.42
CA GLY A 176 -9.96 -22.37 -13.42
C GLY A 176 -9.42 -22.36 -11.99
N LEU A 177 -8.30 -21.69 -11.73
CA LEU A 177 -7.77 -21.48 -10.39
C LEU A 177 -8.43 -20.27 -9.71
N LYS A 178 -8.45 -20.28 -8.38
CA LYS A 178 -8.97 -19.20 -7.56
C LYS A 178 -7.84 -18.30 -7.07
N TRP A 179 -7.97 -17.01 -7.37
CA TRP A 179 -7.11 -15.97 -6.81
C TRP A 179 -7.26 -15.89 -5.28
N ASP A 180 -6.16 -15.67 -4.57
CA ASP A 180 -6.06 -15.64 -3.10
C ASP A 180 -6.48 -16.95 -2.38
N ALA A 181 -6.62 -18.06 -3.11
CA ALA A 181 -6.88 -19.38 -2.54
C ALA A 181 -5.93 -20.44 -3.13
N ASP A 182 -5.96 -20.62 -4.45
CA ASP A 182 -5.04 -21.53 -5.15
C ASP A 182 -3.73 -20.83 -5.52
N VAL A 183 -3.80 -19.51 -5.71
CA VAL A 183 -2.68 -18.64 -6.07
C VAL A 183 -2.63 -17.45 -5.12
N VAL A 184 -1.53 -17.29 -4.40
CA VAL A 184 -1.29 -16.14 -3.51
C VAL A 184 -0.06 -15.38 -4.01
N ILE A 185 -0.12 -14.05 -4.07
CA ILE A 185 1.03 -13.23 -4.48
C ILE A 185 1.40 -12.26 -3.37
N THR A 186 2.68 -12.30 -2.97
CA THR A 186 3.29 -11.34 -2.05
C THR A 186 4.07 -10.31 -2.86
N TRP A 187 3.55 -9.09 -2.92
CA TRP A 187 4.12 -8.00 -3.69
C TRP A 187 5.26 -7.29 -2.95
N SER A 188 6.12 -6.61 -3.71
CA SER A 188 7.07 -5.59 -3.23
C SER A 188 6.44 -4.20 -3.22
#